data_AF-A0A832FJV0-F1
#
_entry.id   AF-A0A832FJV0-F1
#
_cell.length_a   1.000
_cell.length_b   1.000
_cell.length_c   1.000
_cell.angle_alpha   90.00
_cell.angle_beta   90.00
_cell.angle_gamma   90.00
#
_symmetry.space_group_name_H-M   'P 1'
#
loop_
_entity.id
_entity.type
_entity.pdbx_description
1 polymer ?
#
loop_
_entity_poly.entity_id
_entity_poly.type
_entity_poly.pdbx_seq_one_letter_code
_entity_poly.pdbx_strand_id
1 'polypeptide(L)'
;MSLTGTFKNIKVTMEAKYKDGDILCADGNINYDGNIYLWSARESHYGMGYDVEVKDNGKIPSKDLEFISAAIRTSIEENIVETTYKIKV
;
A
#
# COMPACT_ATOMS: atom_id res chain seq x y z
N MET A 1 -33.88 7.68 1.61
CA MET A 1 -33.02 6.49 1.67
C MET A 1 -31.58 6.95 1.83
N SER A 2 -31.06 6.92 3.06
CA SER A 2 -29.65 7.24 3.31
C SER A 2 -28.83 6.00 3.02
N LEU A 3 -27.98 6.05 1.98
CA LEU A 3 -26.96 5.04 1.74
C LEU A 3 -25.85 5.23 2.78
N THR A 4 -26.04 4.71 3.99
CA THR A 4 -24.99 4.64 5.01
C THR A 4 -24.00 3.56 4.59
N GLY A 5 -23.12 3.87 3.64
CA GLY A 5 -21.95 3.05 3.37
C GLY A 5 -20.97 3.19 4.54
N THR A 6 -20.42 2.07 5.01
CA THR A 6 -19.31 2.11 5.96
C THR A 6 -18.07 2.52 5.17
N PHE A 7 -17.30 3.46 5.71
CA PHE A 7 -16.05 3.90 5.09
C PHE A 7 -14.89 3.45 5.96
N LYS A 8 -13.79 3.03 5.32
CA LYS A 8 -12.52 2.79 5.99
C LYS A 8 -11.50 3.82 5.53
N ASN A 9 -10.74 4.34 6.49
CA ASN A 9 -9.58 5.16 6.21
C ASN A 9 -8.36 4.25 6.12
N ILE A 10 -7.60 4.43 5.04
CA ILE A 10 -6.35 3.72 4.79
C ILE A 10 -5.26 4.77 4.65
N LYS A 11 -4.32 4.77 5.57
CA LYS A 11 -3.12 5.61 5.47
C LYS A 11 -1.99 4.75 4.93
N VAL A 12 -1.33 5.20 3.87
CA VAL A 12 -0.11 4.58 3.34
C VAL A 12 1.04 5.51 3.64
N THR A 13 2.10 4.98 4.24
CA THR A 13 3.32 5.72 4.55
C THR A 13 4.51 4.94 4.00
N MET A 14 5.30 5.60 3.14
CA MET A 14 6.59 5.11 2.65
C MET A 14 7.68 5.60 3.60
N GLU A 15 8.45 4.66 4.15
CA GLU A 15 9.49 4.95 5.13
C GLU A 15 10.87 5.00 4.47
N ALA A 16 11.17 4.04 3.59
CA ALA A 16 12.37 4.07 2.78
C ALA A 16 12.11 3.71 1.32
N LYS A 17 12.96 4.25 0.46
CA LYS A 17 13.11 3.88 -0.94
C LYS A 17 14.60 3.77 -1.21
N TYR A 18 15.05 2.60 -1.64
CA TYR A 18 16.46 2.25 -1.71
C TYR A 18 16.74 1.32 -2.89
N LYS A 19 18.01 1.07 -3.16
CA LYS A 19 18.45 0.08 -4.16
C LYS A 19 19.05 -1.14 -3.45
N ASP A 20 18.62 -2.32 -3.87
CA ASP A 20 19.20 -3.60 -3.50
C ASP A 20 19.84 -4.20 -4.76
N GLY A 21 21.15 -3.98 -4.93
CA GLY A 21 21.82 -4.18 -6.22
C GLY A 21 21.26 -3.23 -7.29
N ASP A 22 20.78 -3.80 -8.40
CA ASP A 22 20.16 -3.06 -9.50
C ASP A 22 18.63 -2.91 -9.34
N ILE A 23 18.04 -3.48 -8.29
CA ILE A 23 16.59 -3.50 -8.08
C ILE A 23 16.18 -2.33 -7.17
N LEU A 24 15.20 -1.54 -7.60
CA LEU A 24 14.57 -0.54 -6.74
C LEU A 24 13.63 -1.21 -5.73
N CYS A 25 13.81 -0.89 -4.46
CA CYS A 25 13.01 -1.40 -3.35
C CYS A 25 12.40 -0.22 -2.58
N ALA A 26 11.24 -0.47 -1.95
CA ALA A 26 10.63 0.45 -1.02
C ALA A 26 9.96 -0.32 0.11
N ASP A 27 9.88 0.30 1.27
CA ASP A 27 9.21 -0.25 2.44
C ASP A 27 8.44 0.84 3.18
N GLY A 28 7.55 0.38 4.04
CA GLY A 28 6.83 1.25 4.93
C GLY A 28 5.70 0.54 5.63
N ASN A 29 4.70 1.33 6.01
CA ASN A 29 3.55 0.83 6.74
C ASN A 29 2.23 1.36 6.15
N ILE A 30 1.16 0.64 6.47
CA ILE A 30 -0.20 1.10 6.29
C ILE A 30 -0.90 1.14 7.64
N ASN A 31 -1.75 2.16 7.86
CA ASN A 31 -2.75 2.14 8.91
C ASN A 31 -4.10 1.80 8.27
N TYR A 32 -4.57 0.58 8.50
CA TYR A 32 -5.85 0.08 8.04
C TYR A 32 -6.77 -0.09 9.26
N ASP A 33 -7.77 0.78 9.37
CA ASP A 33 -8.78 0.72 10.45
C ASP A 33 -8.17 0.71 11.86
N GLY A 34 -7.15 1.56 12.07
CA GLY A 34 -6.42 1.67 13.35
C GLY A 34 -5.33 0.62 13.56
N ASN A 35 -5.20 -0.36 12.67
CA ASN A 35 -4.18 -1.40 12.75
C ASN A 35 -3.02 -1.09 11.80
N ILE A 36 -1.79 -1.19 12.30
CA ILE A 36 -0.59 -0.96 11.50
C ILE A 36 -0.10 -2.28 10.89
N TYR A 37 0.10 -2.28 9.58
CA TYR A 37 0.69 -3.40 8.85
C TYR A 37 1.91 -2.93 8.06
N LEU A 38 2.94 -3.75 8.01
CA LEU A 38 4.14 -3.47 7.24
C LEU A 38 3.95 -3.90 5.79
N TRP A 39 4.57 -3.18 4.87
CA TRP A 39 4.65 -3.58 3.48
C TRP A 39 6.07 -3.41 2.94
N SER A 40 6.37 -4.19 1.92
CA SER A 40 7.60 -4.09 1.14
C SER A 40 7.29 -4.23 -0.34
N ALA A 41 8.01 -3.50 -1.17
CA ALA A 41 7.83 -3.47 -2.60
C ALA A 41 9.19 -3.59 -3.30
N ARG A 42 9.25 -4.39 -4.35
CA ARG A 42 10.44 -4.54 -5.20
C ARG A 42 10.06 -4.30 -6.64
N GLU A 43 10.90 -3.60 -7.39
CA GLU A 43 10.72 -3.39 -8.82
C GLU A 43 10.65 -4.74 -9.53
N SER A 44 9.67 -4.90 -10.41
CA SER A 44 9.47 -6.17 -11.11
C SER A 44 10.63 -6.43 -12.08
N HIS A 45 10.97 -7.70 -12.29
CA HIS A 45 12.07 -8.09 -13.19
C HIS A 45 11.92 -7.59 -14.64
N TYR A 46 10.72 -7.17 -15.05
CA TYR A 46 10.45 -6.62 -16.38
C TYR A 46 10.53 -5.09 -16.43
N GLY A 47 10.94 -4.43 -15.34
CA GLY A 47 11.05 -2.96 -15.25
C GLY A 47 9.71 -2.24 -15.29
N MET A 48 8.60 -2.96 -15.10
CA MET A 48 7.24 -2.41 -15.13
C MET A 48 6.59 -2.59 -13.76
N GLY A 49 6.58 -1.52 -12.98
CA GLY A 49 5.92 -1.44 -11.68
C GLY A 49 6.63 -2.18 -10.54
N TYR A 50 5.91 -2.33 -9.43
CA TYR A 50 6.41 -2.94 -8.20
C TYR A 50 5.58 -4.15 -7.78
N ASP A 51 6.27 -5.23 -7.41
CA ASP A 51 5.70 -6.37 -6.70
C ASP A 51 5.57 -5.98 -5.21
N VAL A 52 4.34 -5.82 -4.75
CA VAL A 52 4.01 -5.37 -3.39
C VAL A 52 3.60 -6.56 -2.54
N GLU A 53 4.23 -6.67 -1.37
CA GLU A 53 3.88 -7.62 -0.31
C GLU A 53 3.41 -6.84 0.92
N VAL A 54 2.21 -7.15 1.41
CA VAL A 54 1.66 -6.59 2.66
C VAL A 54 1.63 -7.68 3.71
N LYS A 55 2.25 -7.45 4.86
CA LYS A 55 2.30 -8.39 5.99
C LYS A 55 1.03 -8.28 6.83
N ASP A 56 -0.10 -8.69 6.26
CA ASP A 56 -1.43 -8.53 6.86
C ASP A 56 -1.89 -9.75 7.67
N ASN A 57 -1.25 -10.91 7.49
CA ASN A 57 -1.64 -12.20 8.08
C ASN A 57 -3.11 -12.57 7.82
N GLY A 58 -3.65 -12.23 6.65
CA GLY A 58 -5.04 -12.51 6.25
C GLY A 58 -6.09 -11.68 6.98
N LYS A 59 -5.69 -10.57 7.63
CA LYS A 59 -6.61 -9.68 8.36
C LYS A 59 -7.26 -8.63 7.44
N ILE A 60 -6.68 -8.38 6.27
CA ILE A 60 -7.22 -7.42 5.31
C ILE A 60 -7.95 -8.19 4.20
N PRO A 61 -9.21 -7.84 3.87
CA PRO A 61 -9.92 -8.46 2.75
C PRO A 61 -9.15 -8.32 1.44
N SER A 62 -9.15 -9.35 0.59
CA SER A 62 -8.40 -9.34 -0.68
C SER A 62 -8.72 -8.16 -1.59
N LYS A 63 -10.00 -7.72 -1.62
CA LYS A 63 -10.44 -6.54 -2.36
C LYS A 63 -9.75 -5.25 -1.88
N ASP A 64 -9.57 -5.11 -0.58
CA ASP A 64 -8.90 -3.94 0.01
C ASP A 64 -7.38 -4.04 -0.20
N LEU A 65 -6.81 -5.26 -0.14
CA LEU A 65 -5.40 -5.51 -0.45
C LEU A 65 -5.03 -5.13 -1.89
N GLU A 66 -5.90 -5.40 -2.86
CA GLU A 66 -5.70 -4.97 -4.25
C GLU A 66 -5.61 -3.44 -4.36
N PHE A 67 -6.53 -2.73 -3.69
CA PHE A 67 -6.51 -1.27 -3.65
C PHE A 67 -5.27 -0.73 -2.93
N ILE A 68 -4.92 -1.29 -1.77
CA ILE A 68 -3.73 -0.92 -1.00
C ILE A 68 -2.46 -1.12 -1.84
N SER A 69 -2.36 -2.23 -2.56
CA SER A 69 -1.21 -2.53 -3.41
C SER A 69 -1.07 -1.51 -4.55
N ALA A 70 -2.18 -1.10 -5.16
CA ALA A 70 -2.19 -0.03 -6.16
C ALA A 70 -1.76 1.32 -5.55
N ALA A 71 -2.28 1.67 -4.38
CA ALA A 71 -1.92 2.89 -3.67
C ALA A 71 -0.43 2.94 -3.30
N ILE A 72 0.14 1.82 -2.85
CA ILE A 72 1.58 1.70 -2.56
C ILE A 72 2.40 1.92 -3.84
N ARG A 73 2.06 1.26 -4.96
CA ARG A 73 2.75 1.46 -6.25
C ARG A 73 2.77 2.92 -6.68
N THR A 74 1.61 3.57 -6.67
CA THR A 74 1.52 5.01 -6.98
C THR A 74 2.34 5.85 -6.03
N SER A 75 2.36 5.52 -4.72
CA SER A 75 3.16 6.26 -3.74
C SER A 75 4.66 6.16 -4.03
N ILE A 76 5.13 4.98 -4.47
CA ILE A 76 6.53 4.77 -4.84
C ILE A 76 6.88 5.51 -6.14
N GLU A 77 6.02 5.43 -7.16
CA GLU A 77 6.22 6.07 -8.48
C GLU A 77 6.27 7.60 -8.35
N GLU A 78 5.29 8.18 -7.64
CA GLU A 78 5.15 9.62 -7.45
C GLU A 78 6.01 10.18 -6.30
N ASN A 79 6.77 9.32 -5.60
CA ASN A 79 7.55 9.65 -4.40
C ASN A 79 6.71 10.34 -3.31
N ILE A 80 5.49 9.85 -3.09
CA ILE A 80 4.59 10.32 -2.04
C ILE A 80 4.94 9.59 -0.74
N VAL A 81 5.46 10.34 0.24
CA VAL A 81 5.85 9.79 1.55
C VAL A 81 4.63 9.35 2.36
N GLU A 82 3.53 10.09 2.28
CA GLU A 82 2.34 9.82 3.07
C GLU A 82 1.07 10.23 2.31
N THR A 83 0.08 9.35 2.31
CA THR A 83 -1.23 9.62 1.70
C THR A 83 -2.33 8.88 2.46
N THR A 84 -3.55 9.44 2.45
CA THR A 84 -4.71 8.85 3.10
C THR A 84 -5.85 8.70 2.10
N TYR A 85 -6.38 7.49 2.02
CA TYR A 85 -7.52 7.13 1.18
C TYR A 85 -8.73 6.83 2.04
N LYS A 86 -9.91 7.19 1.52
CA LYS A 86 -11.19 6.82 2.10
C LYS A 86 -11.89 5.88 1.14
N ILE A 87 -11.96 4.60 1.48
CA ILE A 87 -12.63 3.59 0.66
C ILE A 87 -14.02 3.31 1.21
N LYS A 88 -14.97 3.06 0.31
CA LYS A 88 -16.30 2.57 0.66
C LYS A 88 -16.24 1.05 0.71
N VAL A 89 -16.54 0.48 1.87
CA VAL A 89 -16.66 -0.97 2.09
C VAL A 89 -18.11 -1.41 2.07
#